data_AF-A0A2N9L853-F1
#
_entry.id   AF-A0A2N9L853-F1
#
_cell.length_a   1.000
_cell.length_b   1.000
_cell.length_c   1.000
_cell.angle_alpha   90.00
_cell.angle_beta   90.00
_cell.angle_gamma   90.00
#
_symmetry.space_group_name_H-M   'P 1'
#
loop_
_entity.id
_entity.type
_entity.pdbx_description
1 polymer ?
#
loop_
_entity_poly.entity_id
_entity_poly.type
_entity_poly.pdbx_seq_one_letter_code
_entity_poly.pdbx_strand_id
1 'polypeptide(L)'
;MFLVGTDAPAPLPSVVGVKIQLESIVLTNGSTKSSNLLTSPVVVDFARYNGLQGFVDMNNVQAGTYTGVTIALGTSNEIDYLNTGATPPSITNLTGSSVTLTTSSVNITLNKSLTVNATGGVPVGLRMDLDLGQSLQTSGGNITGTIDPTFDVRTVARTDNGAHIDEFIGSVTTPPSSATATSFVITGPHGEPFTINLSSSTEWDGGASESQLISDGSNAIVLVAGQFDPADQTLDADEVAILTDTGFYAGGLVTYVTPTTGQATDMQFYVRHVLPSGISQVPLGGIANVTITGNERYGIYWMHNAFTNLLFNASAMTPGQEISVGGPDPAASPITVKRIHLRNWGYVGTVVKGSENPGQGTFQMNVNGFAGQVIPSPITVYLGTGCDFRYGFGAFNDITDNGSIRVVGLLLKFNGQTVLVARHIDGLNHTDMTATSWQ
;
A
#
# COMPACT_ATOMS: atom_id res chain seq x y z
N MET A 1 -0.14 -14.29 18.00
CA MET A 1 -1.22 -13.36 17.62
C MET A 1 -0.65 -12.31 16.70
N PHE A 2 -1.29 -12.03 15.56
CA PHE A 2 -0.82 -11.03 14.60
C PHE A 2 -1.62 -9.73 14.72
N LEU A 3 -0.97 -8.60 14.44
CA LEU A 3 -1.59 -7.27 14.43
C LEU A 3 -1.56 -6.71 13.01
N VAL A 4 -2.72 -6.26 12.52
CA VAL A 4 -2.90 -5.73 11.17
C VAL A 4 -3.31 -4.27 11.20
N GLY A 5 -2.55 -3.38 10.56
CA GLY A 5 -2.90 -1.98 10.29
C GLY A 5 -3.73 -1.79 9.02
N THR A 6 -4.71 -0.89 8.97
CA THR A 6 -5.23 -0.38 7.68
C THR A 6 -5.03 1.11 7.51
N ASP A 7 -5.19 1.58 6.28
CA ASP A 7 -5.09 2.97 5.89
C ASP A 7 -6.49 3.59 5.87
N ALA A 8 -6.65 4.72 6.56
CA ALA A 8 -7.87 5.51 6.54
C ALA A 8 -7.65 6.76 5.68
N PRO A 9 -8.66 7.24 4.93
CA PRO A 9 -8.52 8.49 4.18
C PRO A 9 -8.20 9.64 5.14
N ALA A 10 -7.00 10.22 5.05
CA ALA A 10 -6.64 11.38 5.86
C ALA A 10 -7.54 12.57 5.49
N PRO A 11 -7.85 13.46 6.45
CA PRO A 11 -8.72 14.60 6.24
C PRO A 11 -8.12 15.64 5.28
N LEU A 12 -6.81 15.54 5.01
CA LEU A 12 -6.14 16.33 3.99
C LEU A 12 -5.45 15.44 2.94
N PRO A 13 -5.75 15.64 1.64
CA PRO A 13 -5.11 14.96 0.52
C PRO A 13 -3.58 14.98 0.50
N SER A 14 -2.95 15.96 1.13
CA SER A 14 -1.50 16.13 1.14
C SER A 14 -0.79 15.34 2.24
N VAL A 15 -1.50 14.81 3.24
CA VAL A 15 -0.88 13.95 4.26
C VAL A 15 -0.51 12.63 3.61
N VAL A 16 0.72 12.17 3.83
CA VAL A 16 1.28 10.95 3.20
C VAL A 16 1.95 10.01 4.19
N GLY A 17 2.10 10.44 5.43
CA GLY A 17 2.63 9.65 6.54
C GLY A 17 2.05 10.15 7.87
N VAL A 18 1.61 9.23 8.72
CA VAL A 18 1.21 9.50 10.10
C VAL A 18 1.84 8.41 10.93
N LYS A 19 3.04 8.70 11.44
CA LYS A 19 3.85 7.75 12.18
C LYS A 19 3.55 7.91 13.65
N ILE A 20 2.96 6.87 14.23
CA ILE A 20 2.64 6.84 15.66
C ILE A 20 3.52 5.79 16.32
N GLN A 21 4.20 6.18 17.39
CA GLN A 21 4.93 5.26 18.23
C GLN A 21 3.93 4.51 19.13
N LEU A 22 3.83 3.20 18.95
CA LEU A 22 3.11 2.31 19.84
C LEU A 22 4.10 1.80 20.90
N GLU A 23 3.94 2.24 22.15
CA GLU A 23 4.78 1.80 23.27
C GLU A 23 4.37 0.42 23.78
N SER A 24 3.06 0.17 23.85
CA SER A 24 2.51 -1.11 24.23
C SER A 24 1.10 -1.30 23.70
N ILE A 25 0.71 -2.56 23.49
CA ILE A 25 -0.65 -2.93 23.18
C ILE A 25 -1.00 -4.05 24.14
N VAL A 26 -1.85 -3.75 25.12
CA VAL A 26 -2.12 -4.64 26.23
C VAL A 26 -3.53 -5.19 26.09
N LEU A 27 -3.65 -6.50 25.87
CA LEU A 27 -4.91 -7.20 26.07
C LEU A 27 -5.27 -7.18 27.55
N THR A 28 -6.52 -6.90 27.88
CA THR A 28 -7.00 -6.87 29.27
C THR A 28 -8.38 -7.48 29.42
N ASN A 29 -8.67 -8.05 30.60
CA ASN A 29 -10.01 -8.43 31.03
C ASN A 29 -10.59 -7.49 32.10
N GLY A 30 -9.92 -6.35 32.34
CA GLY A 30 -10.35 -5.33 33.28
C GLY A 30 -10.01 -5.57 34.76
N SER A 31 -9.33 -6.68 35.15
CA SER A 31 -9.01 -6.88 36.58
C SER A 31 -7.91 -7.89 36.95
N THR A 32 -7.61 -8.93 36.15
CA THR A 32 -6.74 -10.05 36.61
C THR A 32 -5.77 -10.60 35.57
N LYS A 33 -5.95 -10.31 34.28
CA LYS A 33 -5.07 -10.80 33.21
C LYS A 33 -4.72 -9.68 32.25
N SER A 34 -3.43 -9.56 31.96
CA SER A 34 -2.91 -8.67 30.93
C SER A 34 -1.82 -9.36 30.14
N SER A 35 -1.77 -9.10 28.83
CA SER A 35 -0.69 -9.58 27.97
C SER A 35 -0.32 -8.47 27.01
N ASN A 36 0.94 -8.03 27.05
CA ASN A 36 1.47 -7.12 26.05
C ASN A 36 1.71 -7.88 24.74
N LEU A 37 1.41 -7.23 23.63
CA LEU A 37 1.53 -7.79 22.30
C LEU A 37 2.73 -7.28 21.54
N LEU A 38 3.44 -6.29 22.10
CA LEU A 38 4.68 -5.75 21.55
C LEU A 38 5.86 -6.18 22.41
N THR A 39 6.91 -6.70 21.79
CA THR A 39 8.18 -7.00 22.49
C THR A 39 9.00 -5.74 22.79
N SER A 40 8.86 -4.72 21.95
CA SER A 40 9.51 -3.41 22.06
C SER A 40 8.62 -2.33 21.43
N PRO A 41 8.80 -1.04 21.75
CA PRO A 41 8.07 0.02 21.09
C PRO A 41 8.30 0.01 19.58
N VAL A 42 7.22 0.14 18.81
CA VAL A 42 7.25 0.16 17.34
C VAL A 42 6.66 1.45 16.81
N VAL A 43 7.19 1.96 15.70
CA VAL A 43 6.58 3.09 14.99
C VAL A 43 5.81 2.53 13.80
N VAL A 44 4.51 2.80 13.75
CA VAL A 44 3.62 2.38 12.67
C VAL A 44 3.20 3.61 11.90
N ASP A 45 3.36 3.57 10.57
CA ASP A 45 2.83 4.59 9.67
C ASP A 45 1.42 4.20 9.21
N PHE A 46 0.42 4.93 9.70
CA PHE A 46 -0.99 4.69 9.43
C PHE A 46 -1.50 5.38 8.17
N ALA A 47 -0.72 6.27 7.54
CA ALA A 47 -1.14 7.05 6.37
C ALA A 47 -0.38 6.71 5.09
N ARG A 48 0.26 5.53 5.03
CA ARG A 48 1.10 5.14 3.90
C ARG A 48 0.31 4.90 2.61
N TYR A 49 -1.03 4.98 2.66
CA TYR A 49 -1.96 4.82 1.54
C TYR A 49 -1.89 3.51 0.78
N ASN A 50 -1.09 2.54 1.23
CA ASN A 50 -0.77 1.36 0.43
C ASN A 50 -1.92 0.37 0.35
N GLY A 51 -3.06 0.62 1.01
CA GLY A 51 -4.20 -0.30 1.03
C GLY A 51 -3.91 -1.63 1.71
N LEU A 52 -2.78 -1.76 2.43
CA LEU A 52 -2.29 -3.04 2.92
C LEU A 52 -2.48 -3.22 4.42
N GLN A 53 -3.00 -4.40 4.73
CA GLN A 53 -3.01 -5.03 6.03
C GLN A 53 -1.56 -5.38 6.44
N GLY A 54 -0.90 -4.48 7.17
CA GLY A 54 0.51 -4.66 7.57
C GLY A 54 0.65 -5.41 8.90
N PHE A 55 1.45 -6.49 8.91
CA PHE A 55 1.78 -7.22 10.13
C PHE A 55 2.71 -6.41 11.04
N VAL A 56 2.30 -6.16 12.29
CA VAL A 56 3.05 -5.30 13.23
C VAL A 56 3.93 -6.08 14.20
N ASP A 57 3.44 -7.15 14.83
CA ASP A 57 4.24 -8.03 15.71
C ASP A 57 3.52 -9.37 15.90
N MET A 58 4.23 -10.39 16.40
CA MET A 58 3.63 -11.60 16.91
C MET A 58 4.27 -12.11 18.20
N ASN A 59 3.42 -12.26 19.20
CA ASN A 59 3.79 -12.77 20.51
C ASN A 59 2.92 -13.93 20.98
N ASN A 60 3.51 -14.74 21.87
CA ASN A 60 2.79 -15.74 22.66
C ASN A 60 1.98 -15.03 23.74
N VAL A 61 0.68 -15.31 23.77
CA VAL A 61 -0.27 -14.69 24.70
C VAL A 61 -0.72 -15.73 25.71
N GLN A 62 -0.78 -15.34 26.99
CA GLN A 62 -1.27 -16.24 28.03
C GLN A 62 -2.73 -16.64 27.75
N ALA A 63 -3.05 -17.91 27.99
CA ALA A 63 -4.42 -18.40 27.86
C ALA A 63 -5.41 -17.65 28.76
N GLY A 64 -6.54 -17.24 28.19
CA GLY A 64 -7.57 -16.48 28.86
C GLY A 64 -8.54 -15.80 27.89
N THR A 65 -9.59 -15.21 28.46
CA THR A 65 -10.54 -14.38 27.75
C THR A 65 -10.26 -12.91 28.06
N TYR A 66 -10.08 -12.12 27.00
CA TYR A 66 -9.80 -10.70 27.05
C TYR A 66 -10.99 -9.94 26.46
N THR A 67 -11.37 -8.84 27.09
CA THR A 67 -12.56 -8.04 26.74
C THR A 67 -12.21 -6.64 26.28
N GLY A 68 -10.94 -6.23 26.41
CA GLY A 68 -10.48 -4.93 25.98
C GLY A 68 -9.01 -4.91 25.56
N VAL A 69 -8.63 -3.80 24.94
CA VAL A 69 -7.28 -3.49 24.50
C VAL A 69 -6.95 -2.09 25.00
N THR A 70 -5.78 -1.95 25.63
CA THR A 70 -5.20 -0.65 25.96
C THR A 70 -4.00 -0.42 25.04
N ILE A 71 -4.03 0.67 24.28
CA ILE A 71 -2.94 1.10 23.41
C ILE A 71 -2.24 2.26 24.11
N ALA A 72 -0.94 2.13 24.38
CA ALA A 72 -0.12 3.22 24.86
C ALA A 72 0.68 3.81 23.70
N LEU A 73 0.65 5.14 23.59
CA LEU A 73 1.29 5.89 22.53
C LEU A 73 2.48 6.67 23.08
N GLY A 74 3.59 6.62 22.35
CA GLY A 74 4.81 7.31 22.70
C GLY A 74 4.82 8.76 22.25
N THR A 75 6.01 9.36 22.34
CA THR A 75 6.24 10.78 22.01
C THR A 75 6.91 10.98 20.66
N SER A 76 7.47 9.92 20.07
CA SER A 76 8.10 9.94 18.75
C SER A 76 7.05 9.81 17.64
N ASN A 77 6.16 10.80 17.54
CA ASN A 77 5.12 10.86 16.52
C ASN A 77 5.48 11.87 15.44
N GLU A 78 5.15 11.55 14.18
CA GLU A 78 5.43 12.38 13.02
C GLU A 78 4.21 12.45 12.10
N ILE A 79 4.02 13.60 11.47
CA ILE A 79 3.05 13.77 10.38
C ILE A 79 3.81 14.29 9.17
N ASP A 80 3.77 13.54 8.08
CA ASP A 80 4.44 13.87 6.83
C ASP A 80 3.40 14.33 5.81
N TYR A 81 3.68 15.43 5.13
CA TYR A 81 2.83 15.92 4.05
C TYR A 81 3.62 16.34 2.82
N LEU A 82 3.04 16.08 1.65
CA LEU A 82 3.56 16.53 0.37
C LEU A 82 3.30 18.04 0.23
N ASN A 83 4.38 18.82 0.22
CA ASN A 83 4.38 20.23 -0.08
C ASN A 83 4.54 20.47 -1.58
N THR A 84 3.44 20.80 -2.24
CA THR A 84 3.38 21.15 -3.68
C THR A 84 3.60 22.64 -3.96
N GLY A 85 3.74 23.47 -2.91
CA GLY A 85 4.09 24.89 -3.06
C GLY A 85 5.56 25.12 -3.45
N ALA A 86 6.40 24.10 -3.31
CA ALA A 86 7.76 24.06 -3.83
C ALA A 86 7.80 23.35 -5.19
N THR A 87 8.75 23.73 -6.05
CA THR A 87 9.02 23.03 -7.32
C THR A 87 10.50 22.64 -7.37
N PRO A 88 10.84 21.34 -7.36
CA PRO A 88 9.93 20.19 -7.29
C PRO A 88 9.20 20.06 -5.93
N PRO A 89 8.06 19.37 -5.87
CA PRO A 89 7.38 19.05 -4.60
C PRO A 89 8.32 18.32 -3.63
N SER A 90 8.15 18.56 -2.34
CA SER A 90 8.98 17.98 -1.28
C SER A 90 8.13 17.48 -0.12
N ILE A 91 8.67 16.58 0.71
CA ILE A 91 8.00 16.15 1.94
C ILE A 91 8.37 17.13 3.05
N THR A 92 7.36 17.61 3.75
CA THR A 92 7.53 18.38 4.98
C THR A 92 7.04 17.56 6.16
N ASN A 93 7.83 17.52 7.22
CA ASN A 93 7.55 16.70 8.39
C ASN A 93 7.22 17.62 9.57
N LEU A 94 6.11 17.34 10.25
CA LEU A 94 5.85 17.82 11.60
C LEU A 94 6.41 16.77 12.56
N THR A 95 7.33 17.18 13.43
CA THR A 95 7.93 16.30 14.45
C THR A 95 8.05 17.00 15.80
N GLY A 96 8.37 16.22 16.83
CA GLY A 96 8.65 16.71 18.18
C GLY A 96 7.48 17.51 18.75
N SER A 97 7.74 18.69 19.30
CA SER A 97 6.70 19.52 19.93
C SER A 97 5.64 20.05 18.98
N SER A 98 5.83 19.94 17.67
CA SER A 98 4.84 20.33 16.66
C SER A 98 3.77 19.25 16.44
N VAL A 99 4.01 18.03 16.94
CA VAL A 99 3.03 16.94 16.95
C VAL A 99 2.62 16.68 18.40
N THR A 100 1.33 16.80 18.69
CA THR A 100 0.81 16.62 20.05
C THR A 100 -0.33 15.61 20.06
N LEU A 101 -0.32 14.71 21.04
CA LEU A 101 -1.43 13.80 21.29
C LEU A 101 -2.38 14.42 22.31
N THR A 102 -3.69 14.40 22.06
CA THR A 102 -4.70 14.76 23.08
C THR A 102 -4.72 13.75 24.23
N THR A 103 -4.39 12.48 23.94
CA THR A 103 -4.23 11.39 24.88
C THR A 103 -3.08 10.47 24.45
N SER A 104 -2.28 9.99 25.41
CA SER A 104 -1.24 8.98 25.20
C SER A 104 -1.72 7.56 25.50
N SER A 105 -2.99 7.38 25.87
CA SER A 105 -3.56 6.06 26.13
C SER A 105 -4.99 5.97 25.60
N VAL A 106 -5.25 4.93 24.82
CA VAL A 106 -6.57 4.64 24.24
C VAL A 106 -7.05 3.30 24.77
N ASN A 107 -8.22 3.29 25.41
CA ASN A 107 -8.85 2.09 25.96
C ASN A 107 -10.04 1.70 25.10
N ILE A 108 -9.99 0.48 24.55
CA ILE A 108 -10.98 -0.02 23.60
C ILE A 108 -11.64 -1.24 24.21
N THR A 109 -12.97 -1.23 24.25
CA THR A 109 -13.75 -2.42 24.59
C THR A 109 -13.94 -3.23 23.31
N LEU A 110 -13.57 -4.51 23.34
CA LEU A 110 -13.75 -5.39 22.19
C LEU A 110 -15.23 -5.77 22.06
N ASN A 111 -15.82 -5.51 20.89
CA ASN A 111 -17.20 -5.91 20.58
C ASN A 111 -17.42 -7.43 20.65
N LYS A 112 -16.35 -8.22 20.45
CA LYS A 112 -16.31 -9.65 20.69
C LYS A 112 -15.09 -9.97 21.56
N SER A 113 -15.29 -10.71 22.66
CA SER A 113 -14.19 -11.10 23.53
C SER A 113 -13.20 -12.01 22.79
N LEU A 114 -11.92 -11.78 23.00
CA LEU A 114 -10.84 -12.59 22.44
C LEU A 114 -10.50 -13.72 23.42
N THR A 115 -10.65 -14.98 23.01
CA THR A 115 -10.30 -16.14 23.85
C THR A 115 -9.06 -16.84 23.30
N VAL A 116 -8.01 -16.91 24.12
CA VAL A 116 -6.77 -17.64 23.85
C VAL A 116 -6.78 -18.94 24.64
N ASN A 117 -6.69 -20.08 23.96
CA ASN A 117 -6.74 -21.42 24.58
C ASN A 117 -5.33 -21.93 24.93
N ALA A 118 -5.22 -22.71 26.02
CA ALA A 118 -3.94 -23.19 26.57
C ALA A 118 -3.30 -24.36 25.80
N THR A 119 -4.03 -25.01 24.89
CA THR A 119 -3.59 -26.22 24.18
C THR A 119 -3.99 -26.13 22.70
N GLY A 120 -3.02 -25.85 21.83
CA GLY A 120 -3.15 -26.00 20.37
C GLY A 120 -4.39 -25.33 19.74
N GLY A 121 -4.92 -24.28 20.36
CA GLY A 121 -6.13 -23.61 19.91
C GLY A 121 -5.89 -22.78 18.67
N VAL A 122 -6.96 -22.55 17.90
CA VAL A 122 -7.00 -21.66 16.73
C VAL A 122 -6.37 -20.31 17.11
N PRO A 123 -5.24 -19.91 16.50
CA PRO A 123 -4.69 -18.58 16.70
C PRO A 123 -5.75 -17.51 16.44
N VAL A 124 -5.74 -16.48 17.29
CA VAL A 124 -6.62 -15.32 17.17
C VAL A 124 -5.76 -14.09 16.94
N GLY A 125 -6.20 -13.21 16.03
CA GLY A 125 -5.54 -11.97 15.62
C GLY A 125 -6.22 -10.75 16.20
N LEU A 126 -5.52 -9.61 16.24
CA LEU A 126 -6.16 -8.30 16.33
C LEU A 126 -5.91 -7.55 15.04
N ARG A 127 -6.94 -6.92 14.50
CA ARG A 127 -6.78 -5.87 13.50
C ARG A 127 -7.00 -4.54 14.18
N MET A 128 -6.11 -3.59 13.94
CA MET A 128 -6.11 -2.23 14.48
C MET A 128 -6.06 -1.25 13.32
N ASP A 129 -6.91 -0.26 13.35
CA ASP A 129 -6.95 0.81 12.36
C ASP A 129 -6.94 2.15 13.09
N LEU A 130 -6.14 3.12 12.63
CA LEU A 130 -6.22 4.48 13.14
C LEU A 130 -7.08 5.27 12.16
N ASP A 131 -8.28 5.68 12.57
CA ASP A 131 -9.15 6.50 11.73
C ASP A 131 -8.52 7.89 11.62
N LEU A 132 -7.73 8.11 10.57
CA LEU A 132 -7.03 9.37 10.33
C LEU A 132 -7.99 10.54 10.14
N GLY A 133 -9.16 10.30 9.56
CA GLY A 133 -10.21 11.29 9.34
C GLY A 133 -10.74 11.87 10.64
N GLN A 134 -10.90 11.02 11.66
CA GLN A 134 -11.30 11.43 13.01
C GLN A 134 -10.11 11.87 13.86
N SER A 135 -8.93 11.29 13.63
CA SER A 135 -7.77 11.48 14.50
C SER A 135 -6.98 12.75 14.21
N LEU A 136 -6.90 13.21 12.97
CA LEU A 136 -6.09 14.39 12.65
C LEU A 136 -6.93 15.67 12.73
N GLN A 137 -6.54 16.57 13.64
CA GLN A 137 -7.22 17.86 13.76
C GLN A 137 -6.80 18.81 12.63
N THR A 138 -7.79 19.32 11.92
CA THR A 138 -7.64 20.34 10.88
C THR A 138 -8.24 21.67 11.30
N SER A 139 -7.65 22.77 10.83
CA SER A 139 -8.21 24.11 11.00
C SER A 139 -7.98 24.93 9.72
N GLY A 140 -9.06 25.48 9.17
CA GLY A 140 -9.01 26.26 7.93
C GLY A 140 -8.42 25.50 6.73
N GLY A 141 -8.57 24.17 6.68
CA GLY A 141 -8.01 23.33 5.63
C GLY A 141 -6.53 22.97 5.80
N ASN A 142 -5.93 23.20 6.97
CA ASN A 142 -4.55 22.84 7.30
C ASN A 142 -4.48 21.86 8.48
N ILE A 143 -3.48 20.96 8.51
CA ILE A 143 -3.17 20.14 9.68
C ILE A 143 -2.64 21.05 10.80
N THR A 144 -3.14 20.86 12.02
CA THR A 144 -2.69 21.62 13.20
C THR A 144 -1.47 21.02 13.90
N GLY A 145 -1.17 19.74 13.62
CA GLY A 145 -0.19 18.94 14.36
C GLY A 145 -0.79 18.22 15.57
N THR A 146 -2.05 18.47 15.91
CA THR A 146 -2.73 17.76 17.01
C THR A 146 -3.39 16.48 16.51
N ILE A 147 -3.16 15.39 17.22
CA ILE A 147 -3.73 14.06 16.95
C ILE A 147 -4.60 13.66 18.13
N ASP A 148 -5.88 13.39 17.86
CA ASP A 148 -6.85 12.84 18.79
C ASP A 148 -7.13 11.36 18.46
N PRO A 149 -6.26 10.44 18.90
CA PRO A 149 -6.18 9.10 18.33
C PRO A 149 -7.48 8.32 18.52
N THR A 150 -8.11 7.98 17.40
CA THR A 150 -9.31 7.15 17.34
C THR A 150 -8.95 5.83 16.66
N PHE A 151 -8.87 4.77 17.45
CA PHE A 151 -8.51 3.44 16.97
C PHE A 151 -9.74 2.53 16.86
N ASP A 152 -9.86 1.84 15.74
CA ASP A 152 -10.78 0.74 15.55
C ASP A 152 -10.05 -0.59 15.70
N VAL A 153 -10.39 -1.34 16.74
CA VAL A 153 -9.78 -2.65 17.02
C VAL A 153 -10.82 -3.76 16.96
N ARG A 154 -10.51 -4.81 16.19
CA ARG A 154 -11.36 -6.00 16.06
C ARG A 154 -10.58 -7.29 16.17
N THR A 155 -11.22 -8.30 16.74
CA THR A 155 -10.69 -9.66 16.77
C THR A 155 -10.81 -10.30 15.41
N VAL A 156 -9.76 -10.93 14.91
CA VAL A 156 -9.74 -11.66 13.64
C VAL A 156 -9.67 -13.16 13.94
N ALA A 157 -10.61 -13.93 13.40
CA ALA A 157 -10.59 -15.38 13.45
C ALA A 157 -9.85 -15.95 12.22
N ARG A 158 -9.27 -17.15 12.31
CA ARG A 158 -8.56 -17.81 11.18
C ARG A 158 -9.40 -17.99 9.91
N THR A 159 -10.71 -18.15 10.05
CA THR A 159 -11.64 -18.35 8.91
C THR A 159 -12.22 -17.05 8.37
N ASP A 160 -11.76 -15.91 8.88
CA ASP A 160 -12.21 -14.60 8.43
C ASP A 160 -11.31 -14.13 7.29
N ASN A 161 -11.90 -13.58 6.22
CA ASN A 161 -11.16 -13.02 5.08
C ASN A 161 -10.19 -11.89 5.50
N GLY A 162 -10.29 -11.39 6.75
CA GLY A 162 -9.33 -10.45 7.34
C GLY A 162 -7.93 -10.99 7.64
N ALA A 163 -7.62 -12.27 7.35
CA ALA A 163 -6.28 -12.83 7.43
C ALA A 163 -5.62 -13.08 6.05
N HIS A 164 -6.33 -12.75 4.97
CA HIS A 164 -5.79 -12.78 3.61
C HIS A 164 -4.88 -11.57 3.40
N ILE A 165 -3.71 -11.80 2.79
CA ILE A 165 -2.74 -10.76 2.45
C ILE A 165 -2.75 -10.57 0.94
N ASP A 166 -3.16 -9.39 0.50
CA ASP A 166 -3.30 -9.08 -0.93
C ASP A 166 -1.95 -8.72 -1.60
N GLU A 167 -0.98 -8.20 -0.84
CA GLU A 167 0.36 -7.86 -1.35
C GLU A 167 1.40 -7.97 -0.23
N PHE A 168 2.17 -9.07 -0.22
CA PHE A 168 3.31 -9.26 0.66
C PHE A 168 4.61 -9.21 -0.12
N ILE A 169 5.29 -8.06 -0.07
CA ILE A 169 6.54 -7.84 -0.81
C ILE A 169 7.73 -8.13 0.09
N GLY A 170 8.62 -9.01 -0.35
CA GLY A 170 9.81 -9.42 0.40
C GLY A 170 10.98 -9.84 -0.49
N SER A 171 12.19 -9.68 0.02
CA SER A 171 13.41 -10.21 -0.63
C SER A 171 13.52 -11.69 -0.34
N VAL A 172 13.81 -12.51 -1.35
CA VAL A 172 14.07 -13.94 -1.16
C VAL A 172 15.37 -14.12 -0.39
N THR A 173 15.33 -14.84 0.72
CA THR A 173 16.51 -15.18 1.53
C THR A 173 16.93 -16.62 1.31
N THR A 174 15.95 -17.51 1.16
CA THR A 174 16.16 -18.92 0.82
C THR A 174 15.30 -19.24 -0.40
N PRO A 175 15.91 -19.35 -1.60
CA PRO A 175 15.15 -19.73 -2.79
C PRO A 175 14.62 -21.16 -2.67
N PRO A 176 13.63 -21.54 -3.50
CA PRO A 176 13.14 -22.92 -3.53
C PRO A 176 14.30 -23.90 -3.78
N SER A 177 14.30 -25.06 -3.13
CA SER A 177 15.39 -26.03 -3.28
C SER A 177 15.39 -26.79 -4.62
N SER A 178 14.26 -26.75 -5.34
CA SER A 178 14.05 -27.37 -6.65
C SER A 178 12.82 -26.79 -7.35
N ALA A 179 12.66 -27.06 -8.65
CA ALA A 179 11.51 -26.63 -9.45
C ALA A 179 10.15 -27.27 -9.03
N THR A 180 10.16 -28.16 -8.04
CA THR A 180 8.97 -28.78 -7.44
C THR A 180 8.92 -28.55 -5.94
N ALA A 181 9.72 -27.62 -5.42
CA ALA A 181 9.71 -27.29 -4.01
C ALA A 181 8.36 -26.64 -3.64
N THR A 182 7.87 -27.00 -2.47
CA THR A 182 6.58 -26.51 -1.96
C THR A 182 6.73 -25.27 -1.10
N SER A 183 7.92 -24.68 -1.01
CA SER A 183 8.13 -23.44 -0.28
C SER A 183 9.44 -22.72 -0.63
N PHE A 184 9.51 -21.46 -0.24
CA PHE A 184 10.71 -20.63 -0.19
C PHE A 184 10.62 -19.63 0.97
N VAL A 185 11.69 -18.90 1.28
CA VAL A 185 11.71 -17.96 2.41
C VAL A 185 12.01 -16.56 1.92
N ILE A 186 11.25 -15.60 2.41
CA ILE A 186 11.48 -14.16 2.19
C ILE A 186 11.80 -13.45 3.52
N THR A 187 12.38 -12.26 3.43
CA THR A 187 12.51 -11.36 4.57
C THR A 187 11.17 -10.67 4.82
N GLY A 188 10.57 -10.92 5.98
CA GLY A 188 9.39 -10.23 6.49
C GLY A 188 9.72 -8.94 7.25
N PRO A 189 8.73 -8.32 7.90
CA PRO A 189 8.92 -7.15 8.74
C PRO A 189 10.02 -7.38 9.80
N HIS A 190 10.78 -6.33 10.12
CA HIS A 190 11.88 -6.37 11.09
C HIS A 190 13.05 -7.30 10.75
N GLY A 191 13.10 -7.87 9.54
CA GLY A 191 14.19 -8.75 9.12
C GLY A 191 13.95 -10.23 9.44
N GLU A 192 12.77 -10.57 9.97
CA GLU A 192 12.42 -11.94 10.33
C GLU A 192 12.23 -12.81 9.06
N PRO A 193 12.67 -14.07 9.06
CA PRO A 193 12.42 -14.98 7.95
C PRO A 193 10.93 -15.38 7.92
N PHE A 194 10.33 -15.34 6.74
CA PHE A 194 8.94 -15.70 6.52
C PHE A 194 8.83 -16.81 5.46
N THR A 195 8.19 -17.93 5.80
CA THR A 195 8.07 -19.07 4.88
C THR A 195 6.84 -18.91 4.00
N ILE A 196 7.04 -18.96 2.68
CA ILE A 196 5.97 -18.93 1.70
C ILE A 196 5.75 -20.35 1.21
N ASN A 197 4.57 -20.90 1.45
CA ASN A 197 4.16 -22.21 0.95
C ASN A 197 3.56 -22.06 -0.45
N LEU A 198 3.95 -22.97 -1.33
CA LEU A 198 3.49 -23.08 -2.70
C LEU A 198 2.61 -24.31 -2.85
N SER A 199 1.61 -24.20 -3.70
CA SER A 199 0.72 -25.30 -4.07
C SER A 199 0.58 -25.39 -5.59
N SER A 200 -0.07 -26.45 -6.08
CA SER A 200 -0.40 -26.56 -7.50
C SER A 200 -1.42 -25.52 -7.99
N SER A 201 -2.07 -24.80 -7.08
CA SER A 201 -3.01 -23.72 -7.39
C SER A 201 -2.40 -22.32 -7.25
N THR A 202 -1.14 -22.21 -6.82
CA THR A 202 -0.46 -20.92 -6.76
C THR A 202 -0.22 -20.41 -8.18
N GLU A 203 -0.77 -19.24 -8.50
CA GLU A 203 -0.59 -18.58 -9.78
C GLU A 203 0.74 -17.83 -9.81
N TRP A 204 1.43 -17.90 -10.95
CA TRP A 204 2.67 -17.16 -11.15
C TRP A 204 2.45 -16.08 -12.21
N ASP A 205 2.64 -14.82 -11.80
CA ASP A 205 2.46 -13.69 -12.70
C ASP A 205 3.55 -13.67 -13.80
N GLY A 206 3.17 -13.22 -14.99
CA GLY A 206 4.09 -13.00 -16.10
C GLY A 206 4.81 -14.25 -16.63
N GLY A 207 4.37 -15.46 -16.29
CA GLY A 207 5.05 -16.72 -16.65
C GLY A 207 6.31 -17.01 -15.84
N ALA A 208 6.45 -16.35 -14.67
CA ALA A 208 7.45 -16.69 -13.68
C ALA A 208 7.24 -18.12 -13.14
N SER A 209 8.23 -18.65 -12.42
CA SER A 209 8.14 -19.95 -11.77
C SER A 209 9.18 -20.08 -10.66
N GLU A 210 9.08 -21.16 -9.88
CA GLU A 210 10.06 -21.60 -8.89
C GLU A 210 11.47 -21.71 -9.51
N SER A 211 11.54 -22.16 -10.78
CA SER A 211 12.80 -22.26 -11.52
C SER A 211 13.48 -20.91 -11.71
N GLN A 212 12.70 -19.85 -11.87
CA GLN A 212 13.22 -18.50 -12.00
C GLN A 212 13.73 -17.96 -10.66
N LEU A 213 13.02 -18.20 -9.55
CA LEU A 213 13.52 -17.86 -8.21
C LEU A 213 14.80 -18.61 -7.84
N ILE A 214 14.96 -19.84 -8.30
CA ILE A 214 16.22 -20.61 -8.13
C ILE A 214 17.37 -19.92 -8.86
N SER A 215 17.13 -19.46 -10.09
CA SER A 215 18.13 -18.76 -10.91
C SER A 215 18.49 -17.39 -10.34
N ASP A 216 17.48 -16.61 -9.94
CA ASP A 216 17.66 -15.25 -9.44
C ASP A 216 18.18 -15.24 -7.99
N GLY A 217 17.93 -16.31 -7.25
CA GLY A 217 18.46 -16.57 -5.92
C GLY A 217 18.05 -15.51 -4.90
N SER A 218 18.94 -15.20 -3.96
CA SER A 218 18.69 -14.20 -2.92
C SER A 218 18.64 -12.74 -3.42
N ASN A 219 18.80 -12.53 -4.73
CA ASN A 219 18.69 -11.20 -5.35
C ASN A 219 17.25 -10.90 -5.81
N ALA A 220 16.38 -11.91 -5.80
CA ALA A 220 14.99 -11.76 -6.18
C ALA A 220 14.21 -11.01 -5.10
N ILE A 221 13.37 -10.07 -5.53
CA ILE A 221 12.33 -9.47 -4.70
C ILE A 221 11.01 -9.90 -5.29
N VAL A 222 10.16 -10.49 -4.45
CA VAL A 222 8.86 -11.02 -4.85
C VAL A 222 7.73 -10.26 -4.19
N LEU A 223 6.56 -10.35 -4.82
CA LEU A 223 5.26 -10.02 -4.29
C LEU A 223 4.51 -11.32 -4.15
N VAL A 224 3.91 -11.55 -3.00
CA VAL A 224 3.11 -12.75 -2.71
C VAL A 224 1.74 -12.30 -2.23
N ALA A 225 0.68 -12.80 -2.86
CA ALA A 225 -0.66 -12.75 -2.29
C ALA A 225 -0.99 -14.13 -1.71
N GLY A 226 -1.72 -14.17 -0.60
CA GLY A 226 -2.11 -15.45 -0.02
C GLY A 226 -2.67 -15.40 1.38
N GLN A 227 -2.94 -16.58 1.92
CA GLN A 227 -3.51 -16.78 3.24
C GLN A 227 -2.40 -16.97 4.28
N PHE A 228 -2.36 -16.10 5.29
CA PHE A 228 -1.43 -16.23 6.40
C PHE A 228 -1.83 -17.41 7.33
N ASP A 229 -0.90 -18.31 7.65
CA ASP A 229 -1.04 -19.29 8.74
C ASP A 229 -0.34 -18.78 10.04
N PRO A 230 -1.13 -18.32 11.03
CA PRO A 230 -0.61 -17.84 12.30
C PRO A 230 -0.09 -18.95 13.24
N ALA A 231 -0.25 -20.23 12.91
CA ALA A 231 0.23 -21.33 13.74
C ALA A 231 1.74 -21.56 13.62
N ASP A 232 2.33 -21.26 12.46
CA ASP A 232 3.71 -21.59 12.13
C ASP A 232 4.47 -20.50 11.36
N GLN A 233 3.89 -19.30 11.22
CA GLN A 233 4.49 -18.18 10.46
C GLN A 233 4.71 -18.50 8.99
N THR A 234 3.80 -19.25 8.39
CA THR A 234 3.79 -19.49 6.95
C THR A 234 2.71 -18.67 6.25
N LEU A 235 2.88 -18.46 4.94
CA LEU A 235 1.86 -17.89 4.07
C LEU A 235 1.62 -18.86 2.92
N ASP A 236 0.40 -19.35 2.81
CA ASP A 236 -0.04 -20.16 1.68
C ASP A 236 -0.34 -19.23 0.50
N ALA A 237 0.52 -19.27 -0.51
CA ALA A 237 0.45 -18.34 -1.63
C ALA A 237 -0.65 -18.71 -2.63
N ASP A 238 -1.48 -17.73 -2.95
CA ASP A 238 -2.44 -17.76 -4.05
C ASP A 238 -1.78 -17.24 -5.33
N GLU A 239 -0.95 -16.19 -5.23
CA GLU A 239 -0.22 -15.60 -6.35
C GLU A 239 1.22 -15.23 -5.95
N VAL A 240 2.17 -15.43 -6.86
CA VAL A 240 3.56 -14.97 -6.73
C VAL A 240 4.00 -14.23 -7.97
N ALA A 241 4.59 -13.05 -7.79
CA ALA A 241 5.21 -12.26 -8.84
C ALA A 241 6.65 -11.88 -8.50
N ILE A 242 7.55 -11.94 -9.49
CA ILE A 242 8.95 -11.50 -9.34
C ILE A 242 9.05 -10.04 -9.76
N LEU A 243 9.28 -9.14 -8.80
CA LEU A 243 9.32 -7.69 -9.01
C LEU A 243 10.67 -7.21 -9.56
N THR A 244 11.77 -7.79 -9.08
CA THR A 244 13.10 -7.55 -9.63
C THR A 244 14.04 -8.72 -9.32
N ASP A 245 15.02 -8.90 -10.20
CA ASP A 245 16.13 -9.84 -10.15
C ASP A 245 17.46 -9.15 -9.76
N THR A 246 17.44 -7.83 -9.57
CA THR A 246 18.67 -7.01 -9.46
C THR A 246 18.55 -5.90 -8.43
N GLY A 247 19.44 -5.94 -7.43
CA GLY A 247 19.86 -4.84 -6.55
C GLY A 247 18.79 -4.30 -5.60
N PHE A 248 17.86 -3.51 -6.13
CA PHE A 248 16.77 -2.93 -5.35
C PHE A 248 15.47 -2.85 -6.15
N TYR A 249 14.39 -2.75 -5.39
CA TYR A 249 13.05 -2.43 -5.83
C TYR A 249 12.58 -1.18 -5.08
N ALA A 250 11.93 -0.27 -5.78
CA ALA A 250 11.15 0.77 -5.14
C ALA A 250 9.87 1.06 -5.91
N GLY A 251 8.77 1.23 -5.18
CA GLY A 251 7.46 1.55 -5.73
C GLY A 251 6.90 2.82 -5.14
N GLY A 252 6.13 3.56 -5.94
CA GLY A 252 5.36 4.69 -5.45
C GLY A 252 4.90 5.65 -6.55
N LEU A 253 4.51 6.84 -6.14
CA LEU A 253 3.82 7.81 -6.99
C LEU A 253 4.80 8.85 -7.53
N VAL A 254 4.86 9.03 -8.84
CA VAL A 254 5.64 10.10 -9.49
C VAL A 254 5.10 11.47 -9.03
N THR A 255 5.96 12.30 -8.46
CA THR A 255 5.61 13.65 -7.99
C THR A 255 6.13 14.73 -8.92
N TYR A 256 7.19 14.46 -9.68
CA TYR A 256 7.79 15.43 -10.60
C TYR A 256 8.55 14.77 -11.75
N VAL A 257 8.54 15.40 -12.92
CA VAL A 257 9.25 14.95 -14.12
C VAL A 257 9.93 16.15 -14.78
N THR A 258 11.20 16.00 -15.14
CA THR A 258 12.00 17.02 -15.83
C THR A 258 12.58 16.47 -17.12
N PRO A 259 12.47 17.19 -18.25
CA PRO A 259 11.58 18.33 -18.48
C PRO A 259 10.09 17.91 -18.38
N THR A 260 9.20 18.86 -18.05
CA THR A 260 7.75 18.61 -17.93
C THR A 260 7.09 18.24 -19.28
N THR A 261 7.69 18.69 -20.38
CA THR A 261 7.30 18.36 -21.76
C THR A 261 8.46 17.76 -22.53
N GLY A 262 8.19 16.74 -23.33
CA GLY A 262 9.20 16.00 -24.07
C GLY A 262 9.71 14.79 -23.28
N GLN A 263 10.90 14.33 -23.65
CA GLN A 263 11.54 13.16 -23.04
C GLN A 263 12.09 13.51 -21.66
N ALA A 264 11.66 12.79 -20.62
CA ALA A 264 12.19 12.94 -19.27
C ALA A 264 13.69 12.57 -19.22
N THR A 265 14.47 13.42 -18.56
CA THR A 265 15.86 13.17 -18.16
C THR A 265 15.96 12.87 -16.68
N ASP A 266 15.01 13.36 -15.87
CA ASP A 266 14.96 13.14 -14.44
C ASP A 266 13.51 12.98 -13.96
N MET A 267 13.34 12.19 -12.92
CA MET A 267 12.05 11.92 -12.29
C MET A 267 12.22 11.93 -10.76
N GLN A 268 11.21 12.45 -10.08
CA GLN A 268 11.05 12.29 -8.65
C GLN A 268 9.77 11.54 -8.33
N PHE A 269 9.84 10.62 -7.38
CA PHE A 269 8.66 9.89 -6.92
C PHE A 269 8.67 9.76 -5.39
N TYR A 270 7.49 9.79 -4.80
CA TYR A 270 7.26 9.50 -3.40
C TYR A 270 7.39 7.99 -3.18
N VAL A 271 8.38 7.58 -2.39
CA VAL A 271 8.70 6.17 -2.16
C VAL A 271 7.74 5.60 -1.14
N ARG A 272 6.92 4.66 -1.59
CA ARG A 272 5.91 3.99 -0.76
C ARG A 272 6.29 2.58 -0.42
N HIS A 273 7.20 2.00 -1.19
CA HIS A 273 7.76 0.68 -1.02
C HIS A 273 9.22 0.73 -1.40
N VAL A 274 10.10 0.10 -0.62
CA VAL A 274 11.51 -0.03 -0.97
C VAL A 274 12.05 -1.32 -0.36
N LEU A 275 12.80 -2.05 -1.16
CA LEU A 275 13.57 -3.21 -0.73
C LEU A 275 14.92 -3.24 -1.46
N PRO A 276 16.03 -3.54 -0.76
CA PRO A 276 16.14 -3.67 0.69
C PRO A 276 15.81 -2.36 1.42
N SER A 277 15.40 -2.45 2.69
CA SER A 277 15.11 -1.26 3.51
C SER A 277 16.39 -0.50 3.88
N GLY A 278 16.26 0.78 4.23
CA GLY A 278 17.39 1.59 4.70
C GLY A 278 18.27 2.19 3.60
N ILE A 279 17.85 2.13 2.33
CA ILE A 279 18.53 2.83 1.23
C ILE A 279 18.32 4.34 1.40
N SER A 280 19.38 5.09 1.70
CA SER A 280 19.28 6.54 1.96
C SER A 280 18.78 7.37 0.78
N GLN A 281 19.10 6.96 -0.45
CA GLN A 281 18.75 7.66 -1.69
C GLN A 281 17.35 7.30 -2.19
N VAL A 282 16.76 6.25 -1.60
CA VAL A 282 15.39 5.80 -1.86
C VAL A 282 14.66 5.72 -0.52
N PRO A 283 14.52 6.86 0.18
CA PRO A 283 14.02 6.89 1.55
C PRO A 283 12.54 6.53 1.55
N LEU A 284 12.17 5.49 2.30
CA LEU A 284 10.76 5.16 2.49
C LEU A 284 10.01 6.32 3.16
N GLY A 285 8.86 6.72 2.60
CA GLY A 285 8.13 7.90 3.06
C GLY A 285 8.80 9.23 2.67
N GLY A 286 9.79 9.19 1.77
CA GLY A 286 10.48 10.36 1.23
C GLY A 286 10.39 10.45 -0.30
N ILE A 287 11.15 11.39 -0.87
CA ILE A 287 11.27 11.55 -2.33
C ILE A 287 12.59 10.93 -2.80
N ALA A 288 12.51 10.02 -3.76
CA ALA A 288 13.67 9.52 -4.48
C ALA A 288 13.84 10.25 -5.81
N ASN A 289 15.09 10.52 -6.16
CA ASN A 289 15.45 11.16 -7.43
C ASN A 289 16.08 10.14 -8.36
N VAL A 290 15.50 9.97 -9.55
CA VAL A 290 15.95 9.05 -10.58
C VAL A 290 16.44 9.84 -11.78
N THR A 291 17.67 9.58 -12.22
CA THR A 291 18.15 10.04 -13.52
C THR A 291 17.83 9.01 -14.60
N ILE A 292 17.27 9.50 -15.70
CA ILE A 292 16.88 8.74 -16.88
C ILE A 292 17.99 8.90 -17.94
N THR A 293 18.70 7.81 -18.18
CA THR A 293 19.88 7.75 -19.05
C THR A 293 19.56 7.36 -20.49
N GLY A 294 18.34 6.88 -20.75
CA GLY A 294 17.92 6.32 -22.04
C GLY A 294 18.22 4.82 -22.18
N ASN A 295 18.87 4.20 -21.18
CA ASN A 295 19.13 2.76 -21.15
C ASN A 295 18.05 1.98 -20.37
N GLU A 296 17.04 2.67 -19.85
CA GLU A 296 15.97 2.08 -19.07
C GLU A 296 15.04 1.26 -19.98
N ARG A 297 14.58 0.13 -19.46
CA ARG A 297 13.50 -0.65 -20.05
C ARG A 297 12.19 -0.22 -19.42
N TYR A 298 11.23 0.16 -20.26
CA TYR A 298 9.90 0.52 -19.82
C TYR A 298 8.95 -0.66 -19.97
N GLY A 299 7.99 -0.74 -19.06
CA GLY A 299 6.96 -1.78 -19.08
C GLY A 299 5.69 -1.30 -18.42
N ILE A 300 4.60 -2.02 -18.68
CA ILE A 300 3.37 -1.92 -17.89
C ILE A 300 3.27 -3.26 -17.19
N TYR A 301 3.08 -3.26 -15.88
CA TYR A 301 3.30 -4.42 -15.00
C TYR A 301 2.66 -5.73 -15.50
N TRP A 302 1.48 -5.67 -16.10
CA TRP A 302 0.75 -6.85 -16.61
C TRP A 302 0.86 -7.06 -18.14
N MET A 303 1.49 -6.13 -18.87
CA MET A 303 1.68 -6.21 -20.32
C MET A 303 3.16 -6.42 -20.64
N HIS A 304 3.56 -7.64 -20.93
CA HIS A 304 4.97 -7.96 -21.25
C HIS A 304 5.22 -8.08 -22.75
N ASN A 305 4.72 -7.13 -23.54
CA ASN A 305 4.87 -7.13 -24.99
C ASN A 305 5.49 -5.82 -25.51
N ALA A 306 5.94 -5.82 -26.76
CA ALA A 306 6.62 -4.67 -27.36
C ALA A 306 5.73 -3.40 -27.45
N PHE A 307 4.40 -3.53 -27.35
CA PHE A 307 3.49 -2.38 -27.40
C PHE A 307 3.56 -1.53 -26.13
N THR A 308 4.05 -2.05 -25.00
CA THR A 308 4.17 -1.25 -23.78
C THR A 308 5.09 -0.06 -23.93
N ASN A 309 6.20 -0.21 -24.66
CA ASN A 309 7.12 0.89 -24.94
C ASN A 309 6.47 2.01 -25.78
N LEU A 310 5.39 1.73 -26.51
CA LEU A 310 4.63 2.74 -27.24
C LEU A 310 3.73 3.55 -26.32
N LEU A 311 3.20 2.92 -25.26
CA LEU A 311 2.25 3.52 -24.32
C LEU A 311 2.95 4.17 -23.12
N PHE A 312 4.09 3.63 -22.71
CA PHE A 312 4.86 4.09 -21.55
C PHE A 312 6.36 4.06 -21.86
N ASN A 313 6.98 5.23 -21.83
CA ASN A 313 8.40 5.47 -22.05
C ASN A 313 8.78 6.83 -21.43
N ALA A 314 10.05 7.22 -21.51
CA ALA A 314 10.56 8.49 -20.99
C ALA A 314 9.75 9.74 -21.43
N SER A 315 9.14 9.75 -22.61
CA SER A 315 8.31 10.89 -23.08
C SER A 315 6.87 10.86 -22.57
N ALA A 316 6.41 9.69 -22.12
CA ALA A 316 5.06 9.46 -21.60
C ALA A 316 4.98 9.58 -20.07
N MET A 317 6.08 9.96 -19.40
CA MET A 317 6.12 10.15 -17.96
C MET A 317 5.38 11.42 -17.55
N THR A 318 4.60 11.34 -16.47
CA THR A 318 3.85 12.45 -15.88
C THR A 318 3.69 12.27 -14.36
N PRO A 319 3.65 13.36 -13.58
CA PRO A 319 3.24 13.29 -12.19
C PRO A 319 1.87 12.60 -12.03
N GLY A 320 1.72 11.88 -10.92
CA GLY A 320 0.55 11.07 -10.58
C GLY A 320 0.60 9.62 -11.05
N GLN A 321 1.60 9.21 -11.82
CA GLN A 321 1.77 7.81 -12.21
C GLN A 321 2.26 6.97 -11.02
N GLU A 322 1.58 5.87 -10.74
CA GLU A 322 2.14 4.84 -9.85
C GLU A 322 3.11 3.97 -10.64
N ILE A 323 4.34 3.88 -10.15
CA ILE A 323 5.42 3.16 -10.81
C ILE A 323 6.13 2.23 -9.83
N SER A 324 6.86 1.28 -10.41
CA SER A 324 7.97 0.61 -9.74
C SER A 324 9.25 0.75 -10.55
N VAL A 325 10.36 0.97 -9.85
CA VAL A 325 11.69 1.03 -10.42
C VAL A 325 12.58 -0.06 -9.85
N GLY A 326 13.53 -0.52 -10.65
CA GLY A 326 14.55 -1.47 -10.22
C GLY A 326 15.88 -1.26 -10.92
N GLY A 327 16.97 -1.55 -10.21
CA GLY A 327 18.33 -1.31 -10.70
C GLY A 327 19.42 -1.90 -9.82
N PRO A 328 20.67 -1.93 -10.33
CA PRO A 328 21.79 -2.60 -9.64
C PRO A 328 22.42 -1.78 -8.51
N ASP A 329 22.28 -0.44 -8.53
CA ASP A 329 22.97 0.44 -7.59
C ASP A 329 22.00 1.49 -6.99
N PRO A 330 21.43 1.20 -5.81
CA PRO A 330 20.59 2.15 -5.09
C PRO A 330 21.36 3.26 -4.38
N ALA A 331 22.71 3.24 -4.35
CA ALA A 331 23.51 4.20 -3.58
C ALA A 331 23.93 5.45 -4.39
N ALA A 332 23.73 5.43 -5.71
CA ALA A 332 23.95 6.60 -6.56
C ALA A 332 23.00 7.75 -6.21
N SER A 333 23.45 9.00 -6.36
CA SER A 333 22.61 10.19 -6.12
C SER A 333 22.79 11.19 -7.28
N PRO A 334 21.78 11.39 -8.14
CA PRO A 334 20.51 10.64 -8.24
C PRO A 334 20.70 9.15 -8.53
N ILE A 335 19.70 8.31 -8.20
CA ILE A 335 19.77 6.88 -8.50
C ILE A 335 19.61 6.63 -10.01
N THR A 336 20.30 5.62 -10.51
CA THR A 336 20.10 5.11 -11.88
C THR A 336 19.33 3.80 -11.83
N VAL A 337 18.38 3.63 -12.74
CA VAL A 337 17.52 2.45 -12.79
C VAL A 337 17.71 1.73 -14.12
N LYS A 338 17.41 0.43 -14.16
CA LYS A 338 17.39 -0.34 -15.41
C LYS A 338 15.98 -0.59 -15.91
N ARG A 339 15.00 -0.60 -15.01
CA ARG A 339 13.60 -0.89 -15.33
C ARG A 339 12.70 0.12 -14.65
N ILE A 340 11.69 0.57 -15.38
CA ILE A 340 10.60 1.41 -14.88
C ILE A 340 9.30 0.78 -15.38
N HIS A 341 8.47 0.30 -14.45
CA HIS A 341 7.17 -0.28 -14.77
C HIS A 341 6.04 0.60 -14.27
N LEU A 342 5.07 0.88 -15.14
CA LEU A 342 3.81 1.50 -14.76
C LEU A 342 2.90 0.47 -14.08
N ARG A 343 2.30 0.85 -12.95
CA ARG A 343 1.40 -0.01 -12.17
C ARG A 343 -0.02 0.56 -12.16
N ASN A 344 -0.98 -0.32 -11.93
CA ASN A 344 -2.35 0.10 -11.65
C ASN A 344 -2.39 0.80 -10.30
N TRP A 345 -3.22 1.82 -10.19
CA TRP A 345 -3.48 2.51 -8.93
C TRP A 345 -4.95 2.90 -8.80
N GLY A 346 -5.42 3.01 -7.56
CA GLY A 346 -6.76 3.49 -7.25
C GLY A 346 -6.78 5.00 -7.09
N TYR A 347 -7.32 5.70 -8.08
CA TYR A 347 -7.51 7.15 -8.05
C TYR A 347 -8.90 7.45 -7.50
N VAL A 348 -8.99 8.20 -6.40
CA VAL A 348 -10.27 8.63 -5.81
C VAL A 348 -10.59 10.03 -6.29
N GLY A 349 -11.85 10.36 -6.49
CA GLY A 349 -12.23 11.66 -7.02
C GLY A 349 -13.71 11.84 -7.23
N THR A 350 -14.07 12.97 -7.84
CA THR A 350 -15.45 13.36 -8.10
C THR A 350 -15.69 13.50 -9.60
N VAL A 351 -16.82 12.96 -10.06
CA VAL A 351 -17.22 13.03 -11.47
C VAL A 351 -17.57 14.47 -11.82
N VAL A 352 -17.00 14.98 -12.90
CA VAL A 352 -17.32 16.32 -13.41
C VAL A 352 -18.72 16.29 -14.01
N LYS A 353 -19.58 17.19 -13.52
CA LYS A 353 -20.97 17.29 -13.95
C LYS A 353 -21.11 17.37 -15.48
N GLY A 354 -21.92 16.48 -16.06
CA GLY A 354 -22.28 16.44 -17.48
C GLY A 354 -21.14 15.99 -18.41
N SER A 355 -20.14 15.30 -17.87
CA SER A 355 -18.99 14.81 -18.62
C SER A 355 -19.14 13.37 -19.11
N GLU A 356 -20.13 12.66 -18.60
CA GLU A 356 -20.42 11.26 -18.87
C GLU A 356 -20.87 11.07 -20.32
N ASN A 357 -20.11 10.28 -21.07
CA ASN A 357 -20.38 9.93 -22.45
C ASN A 357 -20.43 8.41 -22.61
N PRO A 358 -21.62 7.79 -22.42
CA PRO A 358 -21.76 6.34 -22.52
C PRO A 358 -21.46 5.81 -23.92
N GLY A 359 -21.67 6.64 -24.97
CA GLY A 359 -21.36 6.25 -26.35
C GLY A 359 -19.86 6.13 -26.64
N GLN A 360 -19.02 6.79 -25.85
CA GLN A 360 -17.56 6.69 -25.93
C GLN A 360 -16.93 5.92 -24.77
N GLY A 361 -17.71 5.55 -23.75
CA GLY A 361 -17.21 4.95 -22.52
C GLY A 361 -16.26 5.90 -21.77
N THR A 362 -16.57 7.19 -21.73
CA THR A 362 -15.70 8.20 -21.10
C THR A 362 -16.45 9.08 -20.12
N PHE A 363 -15.76 9.60 -19.12
CA PHE A 363 -16.23 10.69 -18.28
C PHE A 363 -15.02 11.51 -17.80
N GLN A 364 -15.24 12.68 -17.20
CA GLN A 364 -14.17 13.46 -16.58
C GLN A 364 -14.23 13.37 -15.06
N MET A 365 -13.06 13.39 -14.43
CA MET A 365 -12.90 13.24 -12.99
C MET A 365 -11.96 14.31 -12.46
N ASN A 366 -12.38 14.99 -11.39
CA ASN A 366 -11.45 15.72 -10.53
C ASN A 366 -10.81 14.71 -9.59
N VAL A 367 -9.52 14.45 -9.80
CA VAL A 367 -8.79 13.52 -8.94
C VAL A 367 -8.54 14.21 -7.60
N ASN A 368 -8.97 13.55 -6.54
CA ASN A 368 -8.82 13.99 -5.17
C ASN A 368 -7.74 13.14 -4.47
N GLY A 369 -7.54 13.37 -3.18
CA GLY A 369 -6.55 12.64 -2.39
C GLY A 369 -5.11 12.90 -2.85
N PHE A 370 -4.20 12.02 -2.45
CA PHE A 370 -2.76 12.19 -2.65
C PHE A 370 -2.38 12.39 -4.12
N ALA A 371 -2.86 11.53 -5.03
CA ALA A 371 -2.58 11.66 -6.45
C ALA A 371 -3.13 12.97 -7.05
N GLY A 372 -4.28 13.45 -6.54
CA GLY A 372 -4.88 14.73 -6.93
C GLY A 372 -4.02 15.95 -6.60
N GLN A 373 -3.03 15.83 -5.71
CA GLN A 373 -2.10 16.93 -5.40
C GLN A 373 -1.14 17.23 -6.56
N VAL A 374 -0.86 16.24 -7.42
CA VAL A 374 0.13 16.35 -8.49
C VAL A 374 -0.46 16.11 -9.88
N ILE A 375 -1.67 15.54 -9.96
CA ILE A 375 -2.37 15.32 -11.22
C ILE A 375 -3.12 16.60 -11.64
N PRO A 376 -2.94 17.08 -12.88
CA PRO A 376 -3.78 18.16 -13.41
C PRO A 376 -5.23 17.68 -13.43
N SER A 377 -6.14 18.41 -12.79
CA SER A 377 -7.58 18.10 -12.78
C SER A 377 -8.38 19.16 -13.54
N PRO A 378 -9.44 18.78 -14.28
CA PRO A 378 -9.96 17.41 -14.44
C PRO A 378 -9.15 16.57 -15.45
N ILE A 379 -9.22 15.25 -15.31
CA ILE A 379 -8.72 14.29 -16.32
C ILE A 379 -9.86 13.52 -16.97
N THR A 380 -9.65 13.07 -18.21
CA THR A 380 -10.56 12.13 -18.88
C THR A 380 -10.26 10.71 -18.43
N VAL A 381 -11.31 10.00 -18.01
CA VAL A 381 -11.32 8.57 -17.73
C VAL A 381 -11.87 7.82 -18.93
N TYR A 382 -11.15 6.81 -19.41
CA TYR A 382 -11.54 5.92 -20.49
C TYR A 382 -11.86 4.54 -19.94
N LEU A 383 -13.02 4.01 -20.31
CA LEU A 383 -13.48 2.67 -19.94
C LEU A 383 -13.39 1.79 -21.17
N GLY A 384 -12.52 0.79 -21.10
CA GLY A 384 -12.45 -0.26 -22.12
C GLY A 384 -13.58 -1.27 -21.95
N THR A 385 -13.78 -2.13 -22.95
CA THR A 385 -14.76 -3.24 -22.89
C THR A 385 -14.45 -4.25 -21.79
N GLY A 386 -13.21 -4.28 -21.28
CA GLY A 386 -12.80 -5.09 -20.15
C GLY A 386 -12.87 -4.38 -18.79
N CYS A 387 -13.46 -3.19 -18.71
CA CYS A 387 -13.65 -2.48 -17.46
C CYS A 387 -14.88 -3.01 -16.72
N ASP A 388 -14.71 -3.43 -15.47
CA ASP A 388 -15.79 -3.89 -14.59
C ASP A 388 -16.17 -2.84 -13.54
N PHE A 389 -17.37 -3.00 -12.98
CA PHE A 389 -17.97 -2.14 -11.96
C PHE A 389 -18.13 -2.92 -10.66
N ARG A 390 -17.75 -2.32 -9.54
CA ARG A 390 -17.70 -2.97 -8.23
C ARG A 390 -18.24 -2.05 -7.14
N TYR A 391 -18.51 -2.64 -5.97
CA TYR A 391 -18.84 -1.92 -4.72
C TYR A 391 -20.01 -0.93 -4.84
N GLY A 392 -21.14 -1.41 -5.35
CA GLY A 392 -22.37 -0.62 -5.50
C GLY A 392 -22.57 -0.01 -6.88
N PHE A 393 -21.63 -0.21 -7.81
CA PHE A 393 -21.83 0.05 -9.23
C PHE A 393 -21.92 -1.27 -10.01
N GLY A 394 -22.82 -1.32 -11.00
CA GLY A 394 -23.01 -2.46 -11.91
C GLY A 394 -22.94 -2.07 -13.40
N ALA A 395 -23.04 -0.79 -13.73
CA ALA A 395 -22.94 -0.29 -15.10
C ALA A 395 -22.48 1.17 -15.17
N PHE A 396 -22.16 1.64 -16.38
CA PHE A 396 -21.78 3.03 -16.64
C PHE A 396 -22.82 4.04 -16.16
N ASN A 397 -24.12 3.70 -16.26
CA ASN A 397 -25.21 4.59 -15.84
C ASN A 397 -25.29 4.80 -14.32
N ASP A 398 -24.53 4.04 -13.52
CA ASP A 398 -24.44 4.24 -12.08
C ASP A 398 -23.46 5.36 -11.71
N ILE A 399 -22.62 5.78 -12.67
CA ILE A 399 -21.78 6.98 -12.55
C ILE A 399 -22.69 8.21 -12.65
N THR A 400 -22.62 9.07 -11.64
CA THR A 400 -23.52 10.22 -11.50
C THR A 400 -22.75 11.53 -11.36
N ASP A 401 -23.39 12.61 -11.81
CA ASP A 401 -22.91 13.99 -11.64
C ASP A 401 -22.47 14.28 -10.21
N ASN A 402 -21.22 14.71 -10.02
CA ASN A 402 -20.61 14.98 -8.71
C ASN A 402 -20.54 13.75 -7.77
N GLY A 403 -20.81 12.55 -8.30
CA GLY A 403 -20.63 11.29 -7.59
C GLY A 403 -19.16 11.11 -7.20
N SER A 404 -18.95 10.62 -5.98
CA SER A 404 -17.62 10.24 -5.52
C SER A 404 -17.35 8.80 -5.92
N ILE A 405 -16.20 8.57 -6.54
CA ILE A 405 -15.84 7.28 -7.13
C ILE A 405 -14.36 6.98 -6.88
N ARG A 406 -14.00 5.70 -6.99
CA ARG A 406 -12.62 5.27 -7.14
C ARG A 406 -12.45 4.58 -8.49
N VAL A 407 -11.45 5.01 -9.25
CA VAL A 407 -11.08 4.42 -10.54
C VAL A 407 -9.76 3.69 -10.36
N VAL A 408 -9.76 2.37 -10.51
CA VAL A 408 -8.52 1.58 -10.49
C VAL A 408 -8.03 1.39 -11.91
N GLY A 409 -6.82 1.84 -12.22
CA GLY A 409 -6.30 1.76 -13.58
C GLY A 409 -4.93 2.39 -13.78
N LEU A 410 -4.59 2.65 -15.05
CA LEU A 410 -3.31 3.21 -15.47
C LEU A 410 -3.44 4.69 -15.83
N LEU A 411 -2.61 5.53 -15.21
CA LEU A 411 -2.48 6.93 -15.61
C LEU A 411 -1.49 7.04 -16.77
N LEU A 412 -1.95 7.50 -17.92
CA LEU A 412 -1.16 7.60 -19.15
C LEU A 412 -1.05 9.05 -19.61
N LYS A 413 0.02 9.35 -20.33
CA LYS A 413 0.16 10.60 -21.08
C LYS A 413 -0.09 10.31 -22.56
N PHE A 414 -1.24 10.76 -23.06
CA PHE A 414 -1.65 10.57 -24.45
C PHE A 414 -1.82 11.91 -25.14
N ASN A 415 -1.12 12.13 -26.25
CA ASN A 415 -1.09 13.40 -26.99
C ASN A 415 -0.80 14.63 -26.10
N GLY A 416 0.08 14.47 -25.11
CA GLY A 416 0.45 15.52 -24.17
C GLY A 416 -0.56 15.77 -23.04
N GLN A 417 -1.69 15.06 -23.02
CA GLN A 417 -2.68 15.13 -21.95
C GLN A 417 -2.57 13.92 -21.02
N THR A 418 -2.80 14.15 -19.74
CA THR A 418 -2.92 13.09 -18.74
C THR A 418 -4.33 12.51 -18.79
N VAL A 419 -4.42 11.19 -18.95
CA VAL A 419 -5.67 10.43 -19.04
C VAL A 419 -5.61 9.21 -18.13
N LEU A 420 -6.75 8.74 -17.66
CA LEU A 420 -6.85 7.52 -16.84
C LEU A 420 -7.55 6.43 -17.63
N VAL A 421 -6.88 5.31 -17.85
CA VAL A 421 -7.49 4.12 -18.45
C VAL A 421 -7.96 3.21 -17.32
N ALA A 422 -9.27 3.13 -17.16
CA ALA A 422 -9.91 2.36 -16.10
C ALA A 422 -9.83 0.86 -16.39
N ARG A 423 -9.42 0.12 -15.36
CA ARG A 423 -9.60 -1.33 -15.26
C ARG A 423 -10.85 -1.65 -14.44
N HIS A 424 -11.04 -0.96 -13.31
CA HIS A 424 -12.22 -1.10 -12.46
C HIS A 424 -12.79 0.26 -12.07
N ILE A 425 -14.11 0.32 -11.90
CA ILE A 425 -14.82 1.46 -11.30
C ILE A 425 -15.50 1.00 -10.01
N ASP A 426 -15.08 1.59 -8.90
CA ASP A 426 -15.53 1.25 -7.56
C ASP A 426 -16.42 2.37 -7.00
N GLY A 427 -17.58 2.00 -6.46
CA GLY A 427 -18.34 2.86 -5.57
C GLY A 427 -17.66 2.98 -4.20
N LEU A 428 -17.91 4.09 -3.47
CA LEU A 428 -17.32 4.32 -2.13
C LEU A 428 -18.19 3.80 -0.97
N ASN A 429 -19.32 3.14 -1.25
CA ASN A 429 -20.17 2.55 -0.23
C ASN A 429 -19.59 1.20 0.23
N HIS A 430 -18.72 1.24 1.24
CA HIS A 430 -18.07 0.06 1.83
C HIS A 430 -18.99 -0.83 2.69
N THR A 431 -20.30 -0.56 2.75
CA THR A 431 -21.26 -1.35 3.54
C THR A 431 -21.55 -2.74 2.96
N ASP A 432 -21.07 -3.05 1.75
CA ASP A 432 -21.34 -4.32 1.05
C ASP A 432 -20.13 -5.28 1.00
N MET A 433 -19.24 -5.23 1.99
CA MET A 433 -18.22 -6.29 2.16
C MET A 433 -18.78 -7.57 2.82
N THR A 434 -20.10 -7.72 2.92
CA THR A 434 -20.76 -8.86 3.61
C THR A 434 -21.38 -9.91 2.69
N ALA A 435 -21.21 -9.84 1.36
CA ALA A 435 -21.83 -10.82 0.46
C ALA A 435 -20.85 -11.38 -0.60
N THR A 436 -20.24 -12.52 -0.27
CA THR A 436 -20.19 -13.71 -1.14
C THR A 436 -19.74 -13.60 -2.61
N SER A 437 -18.77 -12.77 -2.97
CA SER A 437 -18.15 -12.87 -4.31
C SER A 437 -16.64 -12.64 -4.30
N TRP A 438 -15.93 -13.61 -3.73
CA TRP A 438 -14.62 -14.02 -4.22
C TRP A 438 -14.78 -15.47 -4.69
N GLN A 439 -14.94 -15.64 -6.01
CA GLN A 439 -14.67 -16.86 -6.74
C GLN A 439 -13.82 -16.48 -7.94
#